data_AF-A0A534NWX4-F1
#
_entry.id   AF-A0A534NWX4-F1
#
_cell.length_a   1.000
_cell.length_b   1.000
_cell.length_c   1.000
_cell.angle_alpha   90.00
_cell.angle_beta   90.00
_cell.angle_gamma   90.00
#
_symmetry.space_group_name_H-M   'P 1'
#
loop_
_entity.id
_entity.type
_entity.pdbx_description
1 polymer ?
#
loop_
_entity_poly.entity_id
_entity_poly.type
_entity_poly.pdbx_seq_one_letter_code
_entity_poly.pdbx_strand_id
1 'polypeptide(L)'
;MARTHLWVSSAMTIRTRRWNDPGQKGDGLRVLVCRYRPRGLRKEDETWDIWLPELGPGRDLHADLYGKRGLPIGWREYRRRYLAEMRERPEAMEKVADELRHGR
;
A
#
# COMPACT_ATOMS: atom_id res chain seq x y z
N MET A 1 24.82 1.34 -39.67
CA MET A 1 23.56 1.81 -39.05
C MET A 1 23.13 0.81 -37.99
N ALA A 2 23.54 0.98 -36.74
CA ALA A 2 23.13 0.12 -35.63
C ALA A 2 22.18 0.93 -34.73
N ARG A 3 20.89 0.61 -34.78
CA ARG A 3 19.88 1.13 -33.83
C ARG A 3 20.04 0.36 -32.53
N THR A 4 20.76 0.96 -31.59
CA THR A 4 20.81 0.49 -30.20
C THR A 4 19.40 0.64 -29.62
N HIS A 5 18.69 -0.48 -29.41
CA HIS A 5 17.46 -0.48 -28.63
C HIS A 5 17.80 -0.07 -27.20
N LEU A 6 17.35 1.12 -26.83
CA LEU A 6 17.30 1.59 -25.45
C LEU A 6 16.34 0.66 -24.68
N TRP A 7 16.89 -0.20 -23.83
CA TRP A 7 16.12 -0.83 -22.76
C TRP A 7 15.77 0.26 -21.75
N VAL A 8 14.62 0.90 -21.93
CA VAL A 8 14.00 1.65 -20.83
C VAL A 8 13.37 0.60 -19.93
N SER A 9 14.14 0.09 -18.98
CA SER A 9 13.56 -0.44 -17.75
C SER A 9 12.86 0.74 -17.08
N SER A 10 11.57 0.93 -17.39
CA SER A 10 10.78 1.98 -16.76
C SER A 10 10.71 1.67 -15.27
N ALA A 11 11.46 2.41 -14.45
CA ALA A 11 11.40 2.26 -13.01
C ALA A 11 9.96 2.54 -12.56
N MET A 12 9.33 1.56 -11.92
CA MET A 12 7.97 1.72 -11.40
C MET A 12 7.97 2.85 -10.37
N THR A 13 7.26 3.94 -10.67
CA THR A 13 7.23 5.12 -9.81
C THR A 13 6.14 4.93 -8.76
N ILE A 14 6.54 4.71 -7.50
CA ILE A 14 5.63 4.65 -6.36
C ILE A 14 5.41 6.07 -5.83
N ARG A 15 4.15 6.46 -5.66
CA ARG A 15 3.74 7.75 -5.08
C ARG A 15 2.79 7.52 -3.93
N THR A 16 2.68 8.50 -3.04
CA THR A 16 1.71 8.48 -1.94
C THR A 16 0.59 9.49 -2.21
N ARG A 17 -0.63 9.12 -1.81
CA ARG A 17 -1.85 9.94 -1.83
C ARG A 17 -2.61 9.68 -0.54
N ARG A 18 -3.44 10.62 -0.11
CA ARG A 18 -4.44 10.34 0.92
C ARG A 18 -5.58 9.54 0.31
N TRP A 19 -6.27 8.76 1.15
CA TRP A 19 -7.39 7.93 0.71
C TRP A 19 -8.58 8.74 0.19
N ASN A 20 -8.65 10.04 0.50
CA ASN A 20 -9.71 10.95 0.10
C ASN A 20 -9.26 12.01 -0.91
N ASP A 21 -8.03 11.91 -1.44
CA ASP A 21 -7.60 12.78 -2.53
C ASP A 21 -8.38 12.38 -3.80
N PRO A 22 -8.98 13.32 -4.54
CA PRO A 22 -9.72 13.02 -5.75
C PRO A 22 -8.82 12.32 -6.79
N GLY A 23 -9.42 11.47 -7.62
CA GLY A 23 -8.73 10.82 -8.73
C GLY A 23 -8.20 11.85 -9.72
N GLN A 24 -6.93 11.70 -10.13
CA GLN A 24 -6.30 12.56 -11.13
C GLN A 24 -5.82 11.76 -12.33
N LYS A 25 -5.82 12.40 -13.51
CA LYS A 25 -5.26 11.81 -14.72
C LYS A 25 -3.80 11.45 -14.49
N GLY A 26 -3.44 10.20 -14.71
CA GLY A 26 -2.09 9.69 -14.48
C GLY A 26 -1.80 9.25 -13.04
N ASP A 27 -2.80 9.09 -12.17
CA ASP A 27 -2.60 8.42 -10.88
C ASP A 27 -2.19 6.93 -11.05
N GLY A 28 -2.62 6.28 -12.14
CA GLY A 28 -2.42 4.83 -12.34
C GLY A 28 -3.18 4.04 -11.27
N LEU A 29 -2.74 2.81 -10.99
CA LEU A 29 -3.30 1.98 -9.93
C LEU A 29 -3.14 2.62 -8.54
N ARG A 30 -4.28 2.89 -7.89
CA ARG A 30 -4.36 3.37 -6.50
C ARG A 30 -4.67 2.20 -5.57
N VAL A 31 -3.69 1.85 -4.74
CA VAL A 31 -3.81 0.78 -3.74
C VAL A 31 -4.01 1.39 -2.35
N LEU A 32 -5.14 1.07 -1.69
CA LEU A 32 -5.31 1.36 -0.28
C LEU A 32 -4.61 0.29 0.56
N VAL A 33 -3.65 0.69 1.39
CA VAL A 33 -2.86 -0.20 2.26
C VAL A 33 -3.22 -0.09 3.75
N CYS A 34 -4.32 0.58 4.09
CA CYS A 34 -4.77 0.70 5.47
C CYS A 34 -5.38 -0.62 5.95
N ARG A 35 -5.06 -1.06 7.18
CA ARG A 35 -5.66 -2.27 7.77
C ARG A 35 -7.18 -2.17 7.90
N TYR A 36 -7.69 -0.98 8.17
CA TYR A 36 -9.11 -0.71 8.32
C TYR A 36 -9.55 0.27 7.23
N ARG A 37 -10.60 -0.09 6.51
CA ARG A 37 -11.26 0.81 5.54
C ARG A 37 -11.81 2.05 6.28
N PRO A 38 -11.72 3.25 5.68
CA PRO A 38 -12.35 4.45 6.22
C PRO A 38 -13.83 4.23 6.59
N ARG A 39 -14.22 4.72 7.77
CA ARG A 39 -15.59 4.64 8.27
C ARG A 39 -16.46 5.71 7.62
N GLY A 40 -17.74 5.40 7.41
CA GLY A 40 -18.71 6.35 6.84
C GLY A 40 -18.54 6.65 5.35
N LEU A 41 -17.67 5.92 4.65
CA LEU A 41 -17.44 6.10 3.20
C LEU A 41 -18.29 5.11 2.40
N ARG A 42 -19.08 5.59 1.44
CA ARG A 42 -19.82 4.71 0.51
C ARG A 42 -18.84 4.04 -0.46
N LYS A 43 -19.27 2.98 -1.14
CA LYS A 43 -18.39 2.27 -2.08
C LYS A 43 -18.10 3.11 -3.32
N GLU A 44 -19.08 3.87 -3.80
CA GLU A 44 -18.90 4.77 -4.96
C GLU A 44 -18.00 5.97 -4.69
N ASP A 45 -17.77 6.32 -3.42
CA ASP A 45 -16.90 7.43 -3.01
C ASP A 45 -15.44 6.99 -2.75
N GLU A 46 -15.12 5.72 -2.99
CA GLU A 46 -13.75 5.21 -2.87
C GLU A 46 -12.87 5.79 -3.97
N THR A 47 -11.74 6.40 -3.59
CA THR A 47 -10.77 6.94 -4.56
C THR A 47 -9.62 5.97 -4.82
N TRP A 48 -9.77 4.68 -4.51
CA TRP A 48 -8.76 3.64 -4.75
C TRP A 48 -9.36 2.54 -5.60
N ASP A 49 -8.51 1.85 -6.36
CA ASP A 49 -8.94 0.76 -7.25
C ASP A 49 -9.00 -0.57 -6.50
N ILE A 50 -8.07 -0.78 -5.57
CA ILE A 50 -7.98 -2.00 -4.77
C ILE A 50 -7.63 -1.68 -3.31
N TRP A 51 -8.24 -2.42 -2.40
CA TRP A 51 -7.92 -2.40 -0.99
C TRP A 51 -7.19 -3.70 -0.59
N LEU A 52 -5.94 -3.56 -0.15
CA LEU A 52 -5.08 -4.66 0.31
C LEU A 52 -4.73 -4.46 1.80
N PRO A 53 -5.65 -4.81 2.73
CA PRO A 53 -5.43 -4.61 4.16
C PRO A 53 -4.27 -5.43 4.74
N GLU A 54 -3.80 -6.46 4.02
CA GLU A 54 -2.64 -7.27 4.36
C GLU A 54 -1.32 -6.50 4.25
N LEU A 55 -1.30 -5.46 3.39
CA LEU A 55 -0.22 -4.48 3.29
C LEU A 55 -0.25 -3.46 4.43
N GLY A 56 -1.27 -3.47 5.29
CA GLY A 56 -1.31 -2.68 6.52
C GLY A 56 -0.66 -3.39 7.70
N PRO A 57 -0.46 -2.68 8.83
CA PRO A 57 0.01 -3.32 10.06
C PRO A 57 -0.98 -4.39 10.53
N GLY A 58 -0.46 -5.47 11.12
CA GLY A 58 -1.26 -6.49 11.78
C GLY A 58 -2.11 -5.88 12.91
N ARG A 59 -3.18 -6.59 13.29
CA ARG A 59 -4.10 -6.11 14.34
C ARG A 59 -3.38 -5.87 15.67
N ASP A 60 -2.43 -6.74 15.99
CA ASP A 60 -1.62 -6.65 17.20
C ASP A 60 -0.68 -5.46 17.16
N LEU A 61 0.10 -5.32 16.09
CA LEU A 61 0.98 -4.16 15.90
C LEU A 61 0.20 -2.83 15.95
N HIS A 62 -0.98 -2.81 15.33
CA HIS A 62 -1.88 -1.67 15.38
C HIS A 62 -2.36 -1.41 16.81
N ALA A 63 -2.81 -2.42 17.55
CA ALA A 63 -3.24 -2.27 18.95
C ALA A 63 -2.14 -1.71 19.85
N ASP A 64 -0.89 -2.17 19.68
CA ASP A 64 0.28 -1.68 20.42
C ASP A 64 0.62 -0.22 20.08
N LEU A 65 0.49 0.17 18.81
CA LEU A 65 0.70 1.57 18.39
C LEU A 65 -0.30 2.52 19.05
N TYR A 66 -1.55 2.09 19.24
CA TYR A 66 -2.59 2.88 19.90
C TYR A 66 -2.61 2.75 21.43
N GLY A 67 -1.70 1.99 22.02
CA GLY A 67 -1.68 1.76 23.47
C GLY A 67 -2.89 1.01 24.01
N LYS A 68 -3.55 0.19 23.17
CA LYS A 68 -4.73 -0.61 23.61
C LYS A 68 -4.36 -1.71 24.61
N ARG A 69 -3.07 -2.02 24.70
CA ARG A 69 -2.52 -3.10 25.53
C ARG A 69 -1.42 -2.62 26.48
N GLY A 70 -1.28 -1.30 26.66
CA GLY A 70 -0.22 -0.69 27.48
C GLY A 70 0.25 0.64 26.90
N LEU A 71 1.48 1.05 27.25
CA LEU A 71 2.08 2.26 26.67
C LEU A 71 2.25 2.11 25.15
N PRO A 72 1.84 3.12 24.36
CA PRO A 72 2.04 3.13 22.91
C PRO A 72 3.51 2.88 22.54
N ILE A 73 3.74 1.98 21.57
CA ILE A 73 5.09 1.79 21.03
C ILE A 73 5.52 3.01 20.21
N GLY A 74 6.81 3.33 20.25
CA GLY A 74 7.39 4.39 19.43
C GLY A 74 7.57 4.01 17.96
N TRP A 75 7.76 5.03 17.10
CA TRP A 75 7.92 4.86 15.65
C TRP A 75 9.00 3.86 15.25
N ARG A 76 10.16 3.88 15.91
CA ARG A 76 11.28 2.98 15.60
C ARG A 76 10.88 1.50 15.73
N GLU A 77 10.14 1.18 16.78
CA GLU A 77 9.68 -0.18 17.05
C GLU A 77 8.54 -0.58 16.10
N TYR A 78 7.61 0.34 15.86
CA TYR A 78 6.55 0.14 14.88
C TYR A 78 7.12 -0.20 13.50
N ARG A 79 8.06 0.60 12.99
CA ARG A 79 8.70 0.38 11.69
C ARG A 79 9.40 -0.98 11.62
N ARG A 80 10.14 -1.36 12.68
CA ARG A 80 10.85 -2.64 12.74
C ARG A 80 9.88 -3.81 12.64
N ARG A 81 8.80 -3.81 13.43
CA ARG A 81 7.78 -4.88 13.43
C ARG A 81 6.99 -4.90 12.12
N TYR A 82 6.58 -3.75 11.61
CA TYR A 82 5.87 -3.66 10.33
C TYR A 82 6.69 -4.24 9.18
N LEU A 83 7.98 -3.90 9.08
CA LEU A 83 8.85 -4.48 8.05
C LEU A 83 9.04 -6.00 8.22
N ALA A 84 9.01 -6.51 9.45
CA ALA A 84 9.01 -7.97 9.69
C ALA A 84 7.71 -8.60 9.19
N GLU A 85 6.54 -8.04 9.54
CA GLU A 85 5.24 -8.49 9.04
C GLU A 85 5.18 -8.50 7.50
N MET A 86 5.76 -7.49 6.83
CA MET A 86 5.77 -7.43 5.37
C MET A 86 6.64 -8.52 4.72
N ARG A 87 7.74 -8.92 5.38
CA ARG A 87 8.58 -10.04 4.89
C ARG A 87 7.88 -11.39 4.99
N GLU A 88 6.95 -11.51 5.93
CA GLU A 88 6.15 -12.72 6.15
C GLU A 88 4.91 -12.79 5.23
N ARG A 89 4.64 -11.75 4.44
CA ARG A 89 3.46 -11.65 3.56
C ARG A 89 3.83 -11.33 2.10
N PRO A 90 4.69 -12.12 1.46
CA PRO A 90 5.08 -11.88 0.06
C PRO A 90 3.87 -11.91 -0.89
N GLU A 91 2.83 -12.67 -0.58
CA GLU A 91 1.62 -12.80 -1.41
C GLU A 91 0.85 -11.48 -1.56
N ALA A 92 0.89 -10.60 -0.55
CA ALA A 92 0.24 -9.31 -0.63
C ALA A 92 0.96 -8.37 -1.62
N MET A 93 2.28 -8.49 -1.73
CA MET A 93 3.09 -7.76 -2.71
C MET A 93 2.91 -8.33 -4.11
N GLU A 94 2.81 -9.65 -4.24
CA GLU A 94 2.58 -10.32 -5.53
C GLU A 94 1.26 -9.87 -6.15
N LYS A 95 0.20 -9.69 -5.36
CA LYS A 95 -1.07 -9.11 -5.85
C LYS A 95 -0.87 -7.75 -6.51
N VAL A 96 -0.04 -6.88 -5.93
CA VAL A 96 0.25 -5.57 -6.54
C VAL A 96 1.00 -5.76 -7.86
N ALA A 97 1.97 -6.66 -7.91
CA ALA A 97 2.70 -6.98 -9.13
C ALA A 97 1.77 -7.55 -10.22
N ASP A 98 0.82 -8.41 -9.84
CA ASP A 98 -0.21 -8.92 -10.74
C ASP A 98 -1.06 -7.79 -11.32
N GLU A 99 -1.59 -6.90 -10.50
CA GLU A 99 -2.39 -5.76 -10.96
C GLU A 99 -1.65 -4.92 -12.01
N LEU A 100 -0.36 -4.68 -11.76
CA LEU A 100 0.50 -3.92 -12.66
C LEU A 100 0.81 -4.67 -13.96
N ARG A 101 1.00 -6.01 -13.91
CA ARG A 101 1.19 -6.85 -15.11
C ARG A 101 -0.05 -6.87 -15.99
N HIS A 102 -1.24 -6.79 -15.41
CA HIS A 102 -2.50 -6.75 -16.15
C HIS A 102 -2.86 -5.35 -16.67
N GLY A 103 -1.96 -4.36 -16.50
CA GLY A 103 -2.11 -3.03 -17.10
C GLY A 103 -3.17 -2.14 -16.45
N ARG A 104 -3.45 -2.35 -15.15
CA ARG A 104 -4.22 -1.40 -14.34
C ARG A 104 -3.30 -0.35 -13.70
#